data_AF-A0A7J4KD93-F1
#
_entry.id   AF-A0A7J4KD93-F1
#
_cell.length_a   1.000
_cell.length_b   1.000
_cell.length_c   1.000
_cell.angle_alpha   90.00
_cell.angle_beta   90.00
_cell.angle_gamma   90.00
#
_symmetry.space_group_name_H-M   'P 1'
#
loop_
_entity.id
_entity.type
_entity.pdbx_description
1 polymer ?
#
loop_
_entity_poly.entity_id
_entity_poly.type
_entity_poly.pdbx_seq_one_letter_code
_entity_poly.pdbx_strand_id
1 'polypeptide(L)'
;MDLVAILMSLSLPILAAVIAFIHIRWRHLAGWRAIGAVLMWQLALGLGLGLIMAGLGHLLVPDQVAEGIGWATGSPFQREVGMWDLALGIVGVLCLVFRDEGFWTATIIGTGVFYVGAGLGHMYELVVFGNTAQYNAGPVMYLDLFYPLFLAILLILYHVKKKEAGQQTLALRGVSP
;
A
#
# COMPACT_ATOMS: atom_id res chain seq x y z
N MET A 1 6.39 18.82 11.50
CA MET A 1 5.49 17.97 10.69
C MET A 1 4.10 18.12 11.26
N ASP A 2 3.12 18.55 10.45
CA ASP A 2 1.75 18.79 10.92
C ASP A 2 1.04 17.46 11.25
N LEU A 3 0.31 17.44 12.36
CA LEU A 3 -0.50 16.31 12.80
C LEU A 3 -1.55 15.95 11.73
N VAL A 4 -2.11 16.95 11.04
CA VAL A 4 -3.09 16.71 9.97
C VAL A 4 -2.48 15.89 8.84
N ALA A 5 -1.25 16.20 8.41
CA ALA A 5 -0.54 15.45 7.38
C ALA A 5 -0.41 13.96 7.73
N ILE A 6 0.02 13.70 8.97
CA ILE A 6 0.19 12.33 9.50
C ILE A 6 -1.14 11.60 9.50
N LEU A 7 -2.19 12.23 10.05
CA LEU A 7 -3.51 11.63 10.15
C LEU A 7 -4.08 11.34 8.76
N MET A 8 -3.94 12.26 7.81
CA MET A 8 -4.42 12.03 6.44
C MET A 8 -3.69 10.87 5.78
N SER A 9 -2.35 10.84 5.81
CA SER A 9 -1.56 9.80 5.14
C SER A 9 -1.68 8.41 5.78
N LEU A 10 -1.83 8.32 7.11
CA LEU A 10 -1.87 7.03 7.81
C LEU A 10 -3.28 6.52 8.11
N SER A 11 -4.32 7.33 7.90
CA SER A 11 -5.72 6.96 8.23
C SER A 11 -6.15 5.63 7.59
N LEU A 12 -5.86 5.42 6.31
CA LEU A 12 -6.29 4.23 5.58
C LEU A 12 -5.49 2.97 5.94
N PRO A 13 -4.15 2.98 6.03
CA PRO A 13 -3.40 1.85 6.59
C PRO A 13 -3.83 1.48 8.02
N ILE A 14 -4.12 2.48 8.87
CA ILE A 14 -4.61 2.23 10.24
C ILE A 14 -6.01 1.62 10.20
N LEU A 15 -6.92 2.17 9.40
CA LEU A 15 -8.27 1.63 9.23
C LEU A 15 -8.24 0.20 8.70
N ALA A 16 -7.37 -0.09 7.72
CA ALA A 16 -7.13 -1.43 7.20
C ALA A 16 -6.67 -2.40 8.29
N ALA A 17 -5.77 -1.96 9.18
CA ALA A 17 -5.31 -2.78 10.31
C ALA A 17 -6.44 -3.04 11.32
N VAL A 18 -7.26 -2.04 11.62
CA VAL A 18 -8.42 -2.17 12.50
C VAL A 18 -9.44 -3.16 11.92
N ILE A 19 -9.78 -3.02 10.64
CA ILE A 19 -10.71 -3.93 9.97
C ILE A 19 -10.14 -5.35 9.90
N ALA A 20 -8.84 -5.50 9.63
CA ALA A 20 -8.19 -6.80 9.68
C ALA A 20 -8.27 -7.44 11.06
N PHE A 21 -8.02 -6.67 12.12
CA PHE A 21 -8.14 -7.14 13.49
C PHE A 21 -9.57 -7.61 13.80
N ILE A 22 -10.58 -6.80 13.45
CA ILE A 22 -12.00 -7.16 13.63
C ILE A 22 -12.32 -8.45 12.84
N HIS A 23 -11.89 -8.54 11.58
CA HIS A 23 -12.11 -9.71 10.72
C HIS A 23 -11.48 -10.98 11.32
N ILE A 24 -10.23 -10.88 11.79
CA ILE A 24 -9.51 -11.98 12.47
C ILE A 24 -10.28 -12.43 13.71
N ARG A 25 -10.75 -11.48 14.52
CA ARG A 25 -11.44 -11.77 15.77
C ARG A 25 -12.80 -12.40 15.54
N TRP A 26 -13.58 -11.88 14.60
CA TRP A 26 -14.91 -12.41 14.26
C TRP A 26 -14.83 -13.79 13.62
N ARG A 27 -13.85 -14.03 12.75
CA ARG A 27 -13.70 -15.30 12.02
C ARG A 27 -12.76 -16.30 12.71
N HIS A 28 -12.28 -15.97 13.92
CA HIS A 28 -11.33 -16.77 14.70
C HIS A 28 -10.13 -17.24 13.86
N LEU A 29 -9.58 -16.35 13.04
CA LEU A 29 -8.46 -16.68 12.15
C LEU A 29 -7.17 -16.80 12.95
N ALA A 30 -6.32 -17.77 12.58
CA ALA A 30 -5.02 -18.00 13.17
C ALA A 30 -3.97 -18.37 12.11
N GLY A 31 -2.69 -18.27 12.48
CA GLY A 31 -1.56 -18.60 11.61
C GLY A 31 -1.60 -17.83 10.28
N TRP A 32 -1.37 -18.54 9.18
CA TRP A 32 -1.34 -17.95 7.83
C TRP A 32 -2.65 -17.26 7.44
N ARG A 33 -3.81 -17.71 7.96
CA ARG A 33 -5.10 -17.10 7.64
C ARG A 33 -5.23 -15.70 8.26
N ALA A 34 -4.66 -15.49 9.45
CA ALA A 34 -4.63 -14.18 10.08
C ALA A 34 -3.70 -13.22 9.33
N ILE A 35 -2.50 -13.68 8.94
CA ILE A 35 -1.56 -12.89 8.13
C ILE A 35 -2.21 -12.51 6.79
N GLY A 36 -2.87 -13.46 6.13
CA GLY A 36 -3.57 -13.21 4.86
C GLY A 36 -4.71 -12.20 5.01
N ALA A 37 -5.40 -12.18 6.14
CA ALA A 37 -6.42 -11.17 6.42
C ALA A 37 -5.80 -9.76 6.57
N VAL A 38 -4.68 -9.64 7.28
CA VAL A 38 -3.94 -8.36 7.37
C VAL A 38 -3.51 -7.90 5.99
N LEU A 39 -2.83 -8.77 5.24
CA LEU A 39 -2.34 -8.45 3.89
C LEU A 39 -3.47 -8.01 2.96
N MET A 40 -4.56 -8.77 2.89
CA MET A 40 -5.70 -8.48 2.03
C MET A 40 -6.31 -7.10 2.31
N TRP A 41 -6.51 -6.76 3.60
CA TRP A 41 -7.08 -5.46 3.95
C TRP A 41 -6.09 -4.31 3.73
N GLN A 42 -4.79 -4.52 3.94
CA GLN A 42 -3.77 -3.53 3.63
C GLN A 42 -3.64 -3.28 2.12
N LEU A 43 -3.74 -4.33 1.28
CA LEU A 43 -3.78 -4.18 -0.18
C LEU A 43 -5.02 -3.44 -0.66
N ALA A 44 -6.18 -3.77 -0.10
CA ALA A 44 -7.44 -3.22 -0.58
C ALA A 44 -7.72 -1.80 -0.07
N LEU A 45 -7.61 -1.58 1.23
CA LEU A 45 -7.98 -0.32 1.86
C LEU A 45 -6.76 0.57 2.10
N GLY A 46 -5.68 0.01 2.65
CA GLY A 46 -4.48 0.81 2.95
C GLY A 46 -3.80 1.33 1.68
N LEU A 47 -3.59 0.44 0.70
CA LEU A 47 -2.99 0.75 -0.59
C LEU A 47 -4.05 1.16 -1.62
N GLY A 48 -5.01 0.28 -1.92
CA GLY A 48 -5.96 0.45 -3.00
C GLY A 48 -6.81 1.72 -2.88
N LEU A 49 -7.59 1.82 -1.79
CA LEU A 49 -8.39 3.02 -1.54
C LEU A 49 -7.51 4.26 -1.30
N GLY A 50 -6.32 4.10 -0.72
CA GLY A 50 -5.34 5.18 -0.56
C GLY A 50 -4.95 5.82 -1.89
N LEU A 51 -4.59 5.00 -2.86
CA LEU A 51 -4.25 5.44 -4.22
C LEU A 51 -5.45 6.00 -4.98
N ILE A 52 -6.66 5.46 -4.78
CA ILE A 52 -7.86 6.07 -5.36
C ILE A 52 -8.04 7.49 -4.83
N MET A 53 -7.86 7.72 -3.53
CA MET A 53 -7.97 9.05 -2.94
C MET A 53 -6.86 10.00 -3.42
N ALA A 54 -5.62 9.51 -3.50
CA ALA A 54 -4.50 10.26 -4.07
C ALA A 54 -4.77 10.65 -5.53
N GLY A 55 -5.20 9.68 -6.35
CA GLY A 55 -5.55 9.87 -7.74
C GLY A 55 -6.68 10.87 -7.93
N LEU A 56 -7.72 10.82 -7.11
CA LEU A 56 -8.79 11.82 -7.12
C LEU A 56 -8.26 13.23 -6.75
N GLY A 57 -7.33 13.34 -5.79
CA GLY A 57 -6.66 14.60 -5.49
C GLY A 57 -5.93 15.17 -6.70
N HIS A 58 -5.08 14.35 -7.32
CA HIS A 58 -4.32 14.69 -8.52
C HIS A 58 -5.19 15.04 -9.75
N LEU A 59 -6.38 14.46 -9.86
CA LEU A 59 -7.30 14.71 -10.99
C LEU A 59 -8.23 15.90 -10.77
N LEU A 60 -8.78 16.05 -9.57
CA LEU A 60 -9.82 17.04 -9.26
C LEU A 60 -9.24 18.36 -8.73
N VAL A 61 -8.13 18.29 -8.01
CA VAL A 61 -7.49 19.43 -7.35
C VAL A 61 -5.95 19.44 -7.55
N PRO A 62 -5.47 19.32 -8.81
CA PRO A 62 -4.05 19.14 -9.12
C PRO A 62 -3.14 20.25 -8.57
N ASP A 63 -3.60 21.50 -8.63
CA ASP A 63 -2.79 22.65 -8.20
C ASP A 63 -2.58 22.66 -6.68
N GLN A 64 -3.59 22.29 -5.90
CA GLN A 64 -3.48 22.19 -4.44
C GLN A 64 -2.57 21.03 -4.03
N VAL A 65 -2.61 19.91 -4.76
CA VAL A 65 -1.67 18.80 -4.54
C VAL A 65 -0.24 19.21 -4.89
N ALA A 66 -0.03 19.88 -6.04
CA ALA A 66 1.27 20.38 -6.45
C ALA A 66 1.87 21.34 -5.42
N GLU A 67 1.10 22.32 -4.94
CA GLU A 67 1.53 23.24 -3.89
C GLU A 67 1.88 22.50 -2.59
N GLY A 68 1.09 21.48 -2.20
CA GLY A 68 1.33 20.69 -1.01
C GLY A 68 2.64 19.90 -1.01
N ILE A 69 3.09 19.46 -2.19
CA ILE A 69 4.40 18.81 -2.39
C ILE A 69 5.52 19.80 -2.75
N GLY A 70 5.21 21.10 -2.84
CA GLY A 70 6.19 22.15 -3.15
C GLY A 70 6.57 22.23 -4.64
N TRP A 71 5.70 21.76 -5.53
CA TRP A 71 5.89 21.80 -6.98
C TRP A 71 5.07 22.92 -7.63
N ALA A 72 5.47 23.33 -8.83
CA ALA A 72 4.73 24.32 -9.62
C ALA A 72 3.34 23.82 -10.03
N THR A 73 2.35 24.71 -10.01
CA THR A 73 0.96 24.44 -10.44
C THR A 73 0.83 24.41 -11.97
N GLY A 74 -0.33 23.95 -12.47
CA GLY A 74 -0.64 23.94 -13.89
C GLY A 74 0.07 22.86 -14.73
N SER A 75 0.88 22.01 -14.09
CA SER A 75 1.56 20.91 -14.77
C SER A 75 0.58 19.81 -15.20
N PRO A 76 0.55 19.40 -16.48
CA PRO A 76 -0.32 18.32 -16.94
C PRO A 76 0.03 16.97 -16.32
N PHE A 77 1.27 16.80 -15.86
CA PHE A 77 1.75 15.56 -15.23
C PHE A 77 0.99 15.20 -13.96
N GLN A 78 0.41 16.18 -13.24
CA GLN A 78 -0.45 15.88 -12.10
C GLN A 78 -1.61 14.97 -12.49
N ARG A 79 -2.21 15.18 -13.67
CA ARG A 79 -3.32 14.33 -14.14
C ARG A 79 -2.84 12.94 -14.58
N GLU A 80 -1.65 12.83 -15.15
CA GLU A 80 -1.06 11.54 -15.51
C GLU A 80 -0.76 10.70 -14.26
N VAL A 81 -0.15 11.31 -13.24
CA VAL A 81 0.04 10.69 -11.92
C VAL A 81 -1.31 10.30 -11.33
N GLY A 82 -2.32 11.18 -11.40
CA GLY A 82 -3.64 10.87 -10.88
C GLY A 82 -4.34 9.69 -11.55
N MET A 83 -4.19 9.55 -12.88
CA MET A 83 -4.69 8.37 -13.61
C MET A 83 -3.93 7.11 -13.24
N TRP A 84 -2.61 7.22 -13.03
CA TRP A 84 -1.77 6.10 -12.61
C TRP A 84 -2.15 5.61 -11.21
N ASP A 85 -2.29 6.52 -10.26
CA ASP A 85 -2.75 6.24 -8.89
C ASP A 85 -4.14 5.59 -8.91
N LEU A 86 -5.08 6.14 -9.68
CA LEU A 86 -6.42 5.56 -9.79
C LEU A 86 -6.39 4.12 -10.34
N ALA A 87 -5.58 3.87 -11.39
CA ALA A 87 -5.45 2.55 -11.99
C ALA A 87 -4.86 1.53 -10.99
N LEU A 88 -3.75 1.88 -10.34
CA LEU A 88 -3.13 1.05 -9.32
C LEU A 88 -4.03 0.84 -8.10
N GLY A 89 -4.76 1.87 -7.69
CA GLY A 89 -5.71 1.82 -6.60
C GLY A 89 -6.86 0.84 -6.86
N ILE A 90 -7.40 0.83 -8.08
CA ILE A 90 -8.39 -0.16 -8.52
C ILE A 90 -7.82 -1.57 -8.43
N VAL A 91 -6.60 -1.82 -8.91
CA VAL A 91 -5.93 -3.13 -8.80
C VAL A 91 -5.76 -3.54 -7.32
N GLY A 92 -5.40 -2.60 -6.45
CA GLY A 92 -5.34 -2.82 -5.00
C GLY A 92 -6.68 -3.27 -4.42
N VAL A 93 -7.78 -2.57 -4.72
CA VAL A 93 -9.13 -2.93 -4.26
C VAL A 93 -9.57 -4.31 -4.79
N LEU A 94 -9.21 -4.64 -6.04
CA LEU A 94 -9.51 -5.94 -6.64
C LEU A 94 -8.88 -7.12 -5.89
N CYS A 95 -7.88 -6.91 -5.03
CA CYS A 95 -7.34 -7.94 -4.14
C CYS A 95 -8.38 -8.50 -3.13
N LEU A 96 -9.52 -7.80 -2.91
CA LEU A 96 -10.65 -8.34 -2.13
C LEU A 96 -11.39 -9.46 -2.88
N VAL A 97 -11.36 -9.42 -4.21
CA VAL A 97 -12.04 -10.35 -5.11
C VAL A 97 -11.07 -11.45 -5.55
N PHE A 98 -9.93 -11.06 -6.10
CA PHE A 98 -8.86 -11.97 -6.52
C PHE A 98 -7.89 -12.20 -5.36
N ARG A 99 -8.05 -13.35 -4.70
CA ARG A 99 -7.34 -13.72 -3.46
C ARG A 99 -6.26 -14.77 -3.68
N ASP A 100 -5.76 -14.90 -4.91
CA ASP A 100 -4.63 -15.75 -5.21
C ASP A 100 -3.31 -14.99 -4.98
N GLU A 101 -2.26 -15.75 -4.61
CA GLU A 101 -0.95 -15.18 -4.30
C GLU A 101 -0.30 -14.52 -5.51
N GLY A 102 -0.60 -14.99 -6.73
CA GLY A 102 -0.06 -14.43 -7.96
C GLY A 102 -0.55 -12.99 -8.18
N PHE A 103 -1.87 -12.77 -8.05
CA PHE A 103 -2.47 -11.45 -8.17
C PHE A 103 -1.94 -10.48 -7.10
N TRP A 104 -1.83 -10.93 -5.85
CA TRP A 104 -1.27 -10.10 -4.78
C TRP A 104 0.21 -9.79 -5.02
N THR A 105 0.99 -10.74 -5.51
CA THR A 105 2.40 -10.53 -5.88
C THR A 105 2.53 -9.50 -6.99
N ALA A 106 1.77 -9.65 -8.08
CA ALA A 106 1.78 -8.71 -9.20
C ALA A 106 1.37 -7.31 -8.78
N THR A 107 0.35 -7.19 -7.91
CA THR A 107 -0.07 -5.93 -7.31
C THR A 107 1.07 -5.27 -6.55
N ILE A 108 1.68 -5.99 -5.60
CA ILE A 108 2.77 -5.45 -4.76
C ILE A 108 3.98 -5.03 -5.59
N ILE A 109 4.37 -5.82 -6.61
CA ILE A 109 5.50 -5.47 -7.47
C ILE A 109 5.16 -4.23 -8.32
N GLY A 110 4.01 -4.25 -8.99
CA GLY A 110 3.59 -3.17 -9.88
C GLY A 110 3.44 -1.84 -9.14
N THR A 111 2.74 -1.84 -8.01
CA THR A 111 2.60 -0.63 -7.19
C THR A 111 3.90 -0.27 -6.49
N GLY A 112 4.67 -1.27 -6.04
CA GLY A 112 5.90 -1.05 -5.29
C GLY A 112 7.01 -0.39 -6.10
N VAL A 113 7.15 -0.72 -7.38
CA VAL A 113 8.09 -0.02 -8.27
C VAL A 113 7.75 1.46 -8.37
N PHE A 114 6.47 1.79 -8.54
CA PHE A 114 6.03 3.17 -8.59
C PHE A 114 6.23 3.90 -7.26
N TYR A 115 5.77 3.31 -6.15
CA TYR A 115 5.90 3.87 -4.80
C TYR A 115 7.36 4.16 -4.46
N VAL A 116 8.25 3.18 -4.58
CA VAL A 116 9.67 3.38 -4.27
C VAL A 116 10.27 4.43 -5.20
N GLY A 117 9.93 4.42 -6.49
CA GLY A 117 10.36 5.44 -7.44
C GLY A 117 9.93 6.86 -7.03
N ALA A 118 8.67 7.05 -6.64
CA ALA A 118 8.14 8.33 -6.15
C ALA A 118 8.85 8.76 -4.85
N GLY A 119 9.03 7.83 -3.90
CA GLY A 119 9.74 8.09 -2.65
C GLY A 119 11.20 8.47 -2.86
N LEU A 120 11.90 7.83 -3.80
CA LEU A 120 13.24 8.25 -4.22
C LEU A 120 13.23 9.65 -4.85
N GLY A 121 12.20 9.98 -5.63
CA GLY A 121 11.98 11.32 -6.18
C GLY A 121 11.81 12.38 -5.07
N HIS A 122 10.98 12.09 -4.07
CA HIS A 122 10.80 12.96 -2.90
C HIS A 122 12.10 13.16 -2.12
N MET A 123 12.88 12.08 -1.90
CA MET A 123 14.19 12.19 -1.25
C MET A 123 15.18 13.01 -2.08
N TYR A 124 15.18 12.85 -3.40
CA TYR A 124 16.02 13.64 -4.29
C TYR A 124 15.67 15.13 -4.18
N GLU A 125 14.38 15.48 -4.24
CA GLU A 125 13.87 16.84 -4.05
C GLU A 125 14.27 17.43 -2.69
N LEU A 126 14.18 16.63 -1.64
CA LEU A 126 14.59 17.04 -0.30
C LEU A 126 16.10 17.28 -0.20
N VAL A 127 16.93 16.36 -0.69
CA VAL A 127 18.39 16.41 -0.51
C VAL A 127 19.05 17.42 -1.44
N VAL A 128 18.57 17.51 -2.69
CA VAL A 128 19.23 18.32 -3.74
C VAL A 128 18.68 19.75 -3.78
N PHE A 129 17.37 19.91 -3.65
CA PHE A 129 16.72 21.22 -3.75
C PHE A 129 16.24 21.77 -2.39
N GLY A 130 16.41 21.02 -1.31
CA GLY A 130 15.96 21.45 0.02
C GLY A 130 14.44 21.53 0.12
N ASN A 131 13.70 20.81 -0.73
CA ASN A 131 12.23 20.83 -0.72
C ASN A 131 11.70 20.16 0.55
N THR A 132 11.40 20.99 1.56
CA THR A 132 10.87 20.57 2.86
C THR A 132 9.35 20.70 2.95
N ALA A 133 8.67 20.84 1.79
CA ALA A 133 7.22 20.88 1.75
C ALA A 133 6.62 19.66 2.44
N GLN A 134 5.48 19.87 3.11
CA GLN A 134 4.90 18.90 4.04
C GLN A 134 4.64 17.52 3.41
N TYR A 135 4.16 17.49 2.17
CA TYR A 135 3.88 16.24 1.47
C TYR A 135 5.06 15.76 0.62
N ASN A 136 6.15 16.52 0.51
CA ASN A 136 7.42 16.04 -0.06
C ASN A 136 8.29 15.38 1.01
N ALA A 137 8.62 16.10 2.08
CA ALA A 137 9.52 15.66 3.14
C ALA A 137 8.73 15.22 4.39
N GLY A 138 7.85 14.24 4.22
CA GLY A 138 6.89 13.88 5.26
C GLY A 138 6.32 12.46 5.11
N PRO A 139 5.14 12.19 5.69
CA PRO A 139 4.54 10.86 5.74
C PRO A 139 4.38 10.19 4.36
N VAL A 140 4.10 10.97 3.31
CA VAL A 140 3.96 10.48 1.93
C VAL A 140 5.26 9.81 1.46
N MET A 141 6.39 10.53 1.49
CA MET A 141 7.70 9.96 1.15
C MET A 141 8.04 8.69 1.94
N TYR A 142 7.73 8.64 3.23
CA TYR A 142 7.97 7.44 4.03
C TYR A 142 7.08 6.27 3.62
N LEU A 143 5.81 6.51 3.31
CA LEU A 143 4.91 5.48 2.79
C LEU A 143 5.39 4.98 1.42
N ASP A 144 5.79 5.89 0.54
CA ASP A 144 6.34 5.59 -0.78
C ASP A 144 7.56 4.66 -0.70
N LEU A 145 8.46 4.89 0.26
CA LEU A 145 9.65 4.07 0.43
C LEU A 145 9.37 2.73 1.14
N PHE A 146 8.55 2.73 2.19
CA PHE A 146 8.52 1.61 3.15
C PHE A 146 7.24 0.78 3.13
N TYR A 147 6.11 1.35 2.73
CA TYR A 147 4.85 0.63 2.67
C TYR A 147 4.86 -0.56 1.69
N PRO A 148 5.42 -0.48 0.47
CA PRO A 148 5.52 -1.65 -0.40
C PRO A 148 6.42 -2.75 0.17
N LEU A 149 7.48 -2.39 0.92
CA LEU A 149 8.33 -3.36 1.61
C LEU A 149 7.57 -4.08 2.73
N PHE A 150 6.77 -3.33 3.49
CA PHE A 150 5.87 -3.91 4.49
C PHE A 150 4.88 -4.91 3.88
N LEU A 151 4.26 -4.57 2.75
CA LEU A 151 3.35 -5.48 2.04
C LEU A 151 4.08 -6.72 1.51
N ALA A 152 5.28 -6.56 0.95
CA ALA A 152 6.10 -7.67 0.47
C ALA A 152 6.48 -8.63 1.62
N ILE A 153 6.86 -8.09 2.79
CA ILE A 153 7.16 -8.89 3.99
C ILE A 153 5.91 -9.66 4.42
N LEU A 154 4.74 -9.03 4.48
CA LEU A 154 3.49 -9.72 4.80
C LEU A 154 3.16 -10.85 3.81
N LEU A 155 3.37 -10.63 2.52
CA LEU A 155 3.17 -11.65 1.49
C LEU A 155 4.13 -12.84 1.67
N ILE A 156 5.41 -12.57 1.92
CA ILE A 156 6.41 -13.63 2.17
C ILE A 156 6.03 -14.43 3.42
N LEU A 157 5.67 -13.75 4.51
CA LEU A 157 5.22 -14.40 5.75
C LEU A 157 3.95 -15.24 5.53
N TYR A 158 2.98 -14.72 4.77
CA TYR A 158 1.78 -15.46 4.38
C TYR A 158 2.14 -16.74 3.62
N HIS A 159 2.98 -16.64 2.60
CA HIS A 159 3.40 -17.76 1.76
C HIS A 159 4.10 -18.84 2.59
N VAL A 160 5.10 -18.46 3.39
CA VAL A 160 5.88 -19.38 4.23
C VAL A 160 4.97 -20.11 5.23
N LYS A 161 4.11 -19.38 5.96
CA LYS A 161 3.22 -19.99 6.96
C LYS A 161 2.13 -20.86 6.35
N LYS A 162 1.65 -20.53 5.15
CA LYS A 162 0.69 -21.36 4.42
C LYS A 162 1.35 -22.68 3.99
N LYS A 163 2.58 -22.63 3.49
CA LYS A 163 3.34 -23.82 3.10
C LYS A 163 3.63 -24.74 4.28
N GLU A 164 4.11 -24.20 5.41
CA GLU A 164 4.35 -24.97 6.64
C GLU A 164 3.09 -25.73 7.10
N ALA A 165 1.93 -25.06 7.13
CA ALA A 165 0.66 -25.68 7.52
C ALA A 165 0.22 -26.80 6.56
N GLY A 166 0.48 -26.64 5.26
CA GLY A 166 0.22 -27.68 4.25
C GLY A 166 1.09 -28.92 4.47
N GLN A 167 2.40 -28.72 4.71
CA GLN A 167 3.34 -29.82 4.97
C GLN A 167 3.00 -30.58 6.25
N GLN A 168 2.63 -29.88 7.33
CA GLN A 168 2.16 -30.51 8.57
C GLN A 168 0.91 -31.36 8.34
N THR A 169 -0.03 -30.88 7.51
CA THR A 169 -1.24 -31.61 7.18
C THR A 169 -0.95 -32.89 6.38
N LEU A 170 0.00 -32.85 5.45
CA LEU A 170 0.42 -34.03 4.68
C LEU A 170 1.14 -35.06 5.55
N ALA A 171 2.04 -34.61 6.43
CA ALA A 171 2.74 -35.47 7.39
C ALA A 171 1.77 -36.19 8.33
N LEU A 172 0.74 -35.49 8.85
CA LEU A 172 -0.31 -36.09 9.68
C LEU A 172 -1.18 -37.11 8.92
N ARG A 173 -1.24 -37.02 7.59
CA ARG A 173 -1.98 -37.96 6.73
C ARG A 173 -1.12 -39.13 6.25
N GLY A 174 0.15 -39.22 6.67
CA GLY A 174 1.07 -40.28 6.24
C GLY A 174 1.43 -40.21 4.76
N VAL A 175 1.20 -39.06 4.09
CA VAL A 175 1.57 -38.85 2.68
C VAL A 175 2.98 -38.28 2.66
N SER A 176 3.96 -39.08 2.22
CA SER A 176 5.32 -38.59 1.96
C SER A 176 5.33 -37.64 0.75
N PRO A 177 6.16 -36.58 0.75
CA PRO A 177 6.22 -35.57 -0.32
C PRO A 177 6.49 -36.15 -1.70
#